data_AF-A0A1Y1KIV7-F1
#
_entry.id   AF-A0A1Y1KIV7-F1
#
_cell.length_a   1.000
_cell.length_b   1.000
_cell.length_c   1.000
_cell.angle_alpha   90.00
_cell.angle_beta   90.00
_cell.angle_gamma   90.00
#
_symmetry.space_group_name_H-M   'P 1'
#
loop_
_entity.id
_entity.type
_entity.pdbx_description
1 polymer ?
#
loop_
_entity_poly.entity_id
_entity_poly.type
_entity_poly.pdbx_seq_one_letter_code
_entity_poly.pdbx_strand_id
1 'polypeptide(L)'
;AEAVEAAILPVVRNCFDRDPDIAPCTVDEPFGSYVERDGKYAKRIVYAIREMFGIEFAPAVVLADGNVQKLAWRICNAKEVLAPYSMSRSKGSATPAAQEFDNET
;
A
#
# COMPACT_ATOMS: atom_id res chain seq x y z
N ALA A 1 10.23 -8.19 -3.38
CA ALA A 1 8.93 -8.00 -2.70
C ALA A 1 8.54 -9.20 -1.82
N GLU A 2 9.33 -10.27 -1.76
CA GLU A 2 9.00 -11.54 -1.06
C GLU A 2 8.51 -11.38 0.39
N ALA A 3 9.12 -10.50 1.20
CA ALA A 3 8.63 -10.23 2.56
C ALA A 3 7.23 -9.58 2.57
N VAL A 4 6.93 -8.72 1.61
CA VAL A 4 5.59 -8.11 1.45
C VAL A 4 4.61 -9.17 0.94
N GLU A 5 5.00 -9.99 -0.03
CA GLU A 5 4.17 -11.11 -0.54
C GLU A 5 3.75 -12.06 0.59
N ALA A 6 4.71 -12.51 1.41
CA ALA A 6 4.45 -13.37 2.56
C ALA A 6 3.54 -12.71 3.61
N ALA A 7 3.66 -11.39 3.79
CA ALA A 7 2.83 -10.63 4.72
C ALA A 7 1.40 -10.44 4.20
N ILE A 8 1.22 -10.15 2.91
CA ILE A 8 -0.11 -9.80 2.37
C ILE A 8 -0.94 -11.00 1.94
N LEU A 9 -0.33 -12.11 1.50
CA LEU A 9 -1.07 -13.29 1.04
C LEU A 9 -2.12 -13.78 2.07
N PRO A 10 -1.80 -14.00 3.36
CA PRO A 10 -2.80 -14.43 4.33
C PRO A 10 -3.89 -13.37 4.57
N VAL A 11 -3.57 -12.08 4.39
CA VAL A 11 -4.52 -10.98 4.56
C VAL A 11 -5.48 -10.89 3.38
N VAL A 12 -4.97 -11.03 2.15
CA VAL A 12 -5.78 -11.10 0.93
C VAL A 12 -6.75 -12.28 1.03
N ARG A 13 -6.30 -13.45 1.48
CA ARG A 13 -7.21 -14.59 1.73
C ARG A 13 -8.31 -14.27 2.74
N ASN A 14 -8.00 -13.52 3.81
CA ASN A 14 -9.02 -13.07 4.76
C ASN A 14 -10.02 -12.10 4.10
N CYS A 15 -9.58 -11.24 3.17
CA CYS A 15 -10.46 -10.34 2.43
C CYS A 15 -11.49 -11.10 1.58
N PHE A 16 -11.11 -12.27 1.05
CA PHE A 16 -11.97 -13.24 0.36
C PHE A 16 -12.76 -14.17 1.31
N ASP A 17 -12.96 -13.76 2.56
CA ASP A 17 -13.68 -14.55 3.58
C ASP A 17 -13.07 -15.94 3.85
N ARG A 18 -11.80 -16.15 3.46
CA ARG A 18 -11.10 -17.45 3.45
C ARG A 18 -11.79 -18.54 2.64
N ASP A 19 -12.62 -18.16 1.68
CA ASP A 19 -13.30 -19.10 0.80
C ASP A 19 -12.27 -19.72 -0.18
N PRO A 20 -12.00 -21.04 -0.09
CA PRO A 20 -10.98 -21.69 -0.89
C PRO A 20 -11.33 -21.74 -2.39
N ASP A 21 -12.59 -21.50 -2.76
CA ASP A 21 -13.01 -21.51 -4.17
C ASP A 21 -12.66 -20.20 -4.89
N ILE A 22 -12.36 -19.13 -4.14
CA ILE A 22 -12.13 -17.79 -4.70
C ILE A 22 -10.84 -17.11 -4.19
N ALA A 23 -10.32 -17.54 -3.04
CA ALA A 23 -9.13 -16.94 -2.42
C ALA A 23 -7.84 -17.54 -3.01
N PRO A 24 -6.83 -16.72 -3.34
CA PRO A 24 -5.59 -17.21 -3.91
C PRO A 24 -4.78 -18.05 -2.92
N CYS A 25 -4.31 -19.21 -3.37
CA CYS A 25 -3.44 -20.13 -2.67
C CYS A 25 -1.95 -19.80 -2.86
N THR A 26 -1.56 -19.16 -3.96
CA THR A 26 -0.18 -18.72 -4.18
C THR A 26 -0.12 -17.25 -4.54
N VAL A 27 1.08 -16.68 -4.58
CA VAL A 27 1.26 -15.24 -4.81
C VAL A 27 1.06 -14.85 -6.28
N ASP A 28 1.29 -15.79 -7.18
CA ASP A 28 1.19 -15.64 -8.63
C ASP A 28 -0.22 -15.95 -9.17
N GLU A 29 -1.06 -16.61 -8.38
CA GLU A 29 -2.44 -16.95 -8.73
C GLU A 29 -3.28 -15.69 -9.00
N PRO A 30 -4.01 -15.65 -10.13
CA PRO A 30 -4.80 -14.48 -10.48
C PRO A 30 -5.99 -14.28 -9.53
N PHE A 31 -6.30 -13.04 -9.25
CA PHE A 31 -7.57 -12.64 -8.66
C PHE A 31 -8.68 -12.96 -9.65
N GLY A 32 -9.49 -13.97 -9.34
CA GLY A 32 -10.56 -14.42 -10.21
C GLY A 32 -11.63 -13.35 -10.47
N SER A 33 -12.58 -13.67 -11.36
CA SER A 33 -13.67 -12.75 -11.78
C SER A 33 -14.52 -12.17 -10.64
N TYR A 34 -14.43 -12.74 -9.43
CA TYR A 34 -15.07 -12.23 -8.23
C TYR A 34 -14.59 -10.82 -7.86
N VAL A 35 -13.33 -10.48 -8.08
CA VAL A 35 -12.84 -9.11 -7.82
C VAL A 35 -13.39 -8.15 -8.88
N GLU A 36 -13.48 -8.58 -10.14
CA GLU A 36 -14.01 -7.78 -11.25
C GLU A 36 -15.50 -7.49 -11.10
N ARG A 37 -16.27 -8.49 -10.66
CA ARG A 37 -17.73 -8.41 -10.53
C ARG A 37 -18.18 -7.80 -9.21
N ASP A 38 -17.48 -8.11 -8.12
CA ASP A 38 -17.82 -7.69 -6.78
C ASP A 38 -16.67 -6.85 -6.18
N GLY A 39 -16.79 -5.53 -6.37
CA GLY A 39 -15.80 -4.57 -5.88
C GLY A 39 -15.61 -4.56 -4.36
N LYS A 40 -16.40 -5.31 -3.57
CA LYS A 40 -16.20 -5.42 -2.12
C LYS A 40 -14.82 -6.00 -1.78
N TYR A 41 -14.35 -6.99 -2.55
CA TYR A 41 -13.06 -7.65 -2.28
C TYR A 41 -11.90 -6.70 -2.54
N ALA A 42 -11.93 -5.99 -3.68
CA ALA A 42 -10.94 -4.97 -4.00
C ALA A 42 -10.89 -3.87 -2.92
N LYS A 43 -12.05 -3.39 -2.45
CA LYS A 43 -12.14 -2.39 -1.36
C LYS A 43 -11.53 -2.89 -0.05
N ARG A 44 -11.81 -4.15 0.34
CA ARG A 44 -11.23 -4.77 1.53
C ARG A 44 -9.71 -4.89 1.43
N ILE A 45 -9.21 -5.28 0.26
CA ILE A 45 -7.77 -5.42 0.02
C ILE A 45 -7.06 -4.08 0.13
N VAL A 46 -7.55 -3.02 -0.54
CA VAL A 46 -6.90 -1.70 -0.45
C VAL A 46 -6.99 -1.09 0.96
N TYR A 47 -8.08 -1.36 1.69
CA TYR A 47 -8.18 -1.00 3.11
C TYR A 47 -7.10 -1.69 3.94
N ALA A 48 -6.93 -3.01 3.78
CA ALA A 48 -5.89 -3.74 4.50
C ALA A 48 -4.47 -3.23 4.16
N ILE A 49 -4.21 -2.92 2.89
CA ILE A 49 -2.92 -2.36 2.45
C ILE A 49 -2.67 -1.00 3.10
N ARG A 50 -3.69 -0.13 3.18
CA ARG A 50 -3.59 1.16 3.86
C ARG A 50 -3.20 0.97 5.33
N GLU A 51 -3.87 0.07 6.05
CA GLU A 51 -3.58 -0.17 7.47
C GLU A 51 -2.20 -0.80 7.69
N MET A 52 -1.75 -1.70 6.81
CA MET A 52 -0.48 -2.41 6.97
C MET A 52 0.74 -1.60 6.52
N PHE A 53 0.61 -0.82 5.44
CA PHE A 53 1.74 -0.17 4.77
C PHE A 53 1.63 1.35 4.70
N GLY A 54 0.50 1.94 5.11
CA GLY A 54 0.28 3.39 5.03
C GLY A 54 0.10 3.91 3.61
N ILE A 55 -0.25 3.04 2.65
CA ILE A 55 -0.41 3.40 1.23
C ILE A 55 -1.88 3.28 0.83
N GLU A 56 -2.44 4.35 0.28
CA GLU A 56 -3.83 4.38 -0.17
C GLU A 56 -3.91 4.14 -1.69
N PHE A 57 -4.47 3.00 -2.07
CA PHE A 57 -4.73 2.66 -3.47
C PHE A 57 -6.22 2.75 -3.79
N ALA A 58 -6.55 3.12 -5.03
CA ALA A 58 -7.89 2.95 -5.56
C ALA A 58 -8.19 1.44 -5.77
N PRO A 59 -9.43 0.95 -5.57
CA PRO A 59 -9.79 -0.45 -5.77
C PRO A 59 -9.44 -1.00 -7.16
N ALA A 60 -9.47 -0.16 -8.20
CA ALA A 60 -9.09 -0.53 -9.57
C ALA A 60 -7.63 -1.01 -9.70
N VAL A 61 -6.75 -0.63 -8.77
CA VAL A 61 -5.36 -1.12 -8.73
C VAL A 61 -5.32 -2.63 -8.51
N VAL A 62 -6.18 -3.16 -7.65
CA VAL A 62 -6.23 -4.60 -7.35
C VAL A 62 -6.58 -5.38 -8.62
N LEU A 63 -7.52 -4.86 -9.40
CA LEU A 63 -7.89 -5.43 -10.70
C LEU A 63 -6.76 -5.35 -11.72
N ALA A 64 -6.10 -4.18 -11.80
CA ALA A 64 -5.03 -3.96 -12.76
C ALA A 64 -3.79 -4.84 -12.49
N ASP A 65 -3.44 -5.03 -11.22
CA ASP A 65 -2.32 -5.90 -10.83
C ASP A 65 -2.71 -7.38 -10.95
N GLY A 66 -3.92 -7.73 -10.52
CA GLY A 66 -4.52 -9.03 -10.79
C GLY A 66 -3.89 -10.21 -10.04
N ASN A 67 -2.83 -10.04 -9.26
CA ASN A 67 -2.33 -11.06 -8.32
C ASN A 67 -1.54 -10.44 -7.17
N VAL A 68 -1.24 -11.24 -6.15
CA VAL A 68 -0.53 -10.82 -4.95
C VAL A 68 0.90 -10.36 -5.26
N GLN A 69 1.60 -11.05 -6.15
CA GLN A 69 2.98 -10.75 -6.52
C GLN A 69 3.13 -9.32 -7.09
N LYS A 70 2.30 -8.97 -8.08
CA LYS A 70 2.31 -7.64 -8.70
C LYS A 70 1.87 -6.56 -7.71
N LEU A 71 0.87 -6.85 -6.89
CA LEU A 71 0.41 -5.94 -5.85
C LEU A 71 1.51 -5.66 -4.81
N ALA A 72 2.24 -6.69 -4.39
CA ALA A 72 3.38 -6.55 -3.49
C ALA A 72 4.52 -5.73 -4.12
N TRP A 73 4.81 -5.94 -5.40
CA TRP A 73 5.76 -5.10 -6.14
C TRP A 73 5.34 -3.63 -6.13
N ARG A 74 4.05 -3.34 -6.39
CA ARG A 74 3.52 -1.97 -6.37
C ARG A 74 3.58 -1.34 -4.98
N ILE A 75 3.31 -2.10 -3.92
CA ILE A 75 3.48 -1.64 -2.54
C ILE A 75 4.93 -1.24 -2.29
N CYS A 76 5.91 -2.08 -2.65
CA CYS A 76 7.33 -1.76 -2.51
C CYS A 76 7.69 -0.46 -3.27
N ASN A 77 7.28 -0.37 -4.53
CA ASN A 77 7.56 0.80 -5.36
C ASN A 77 6.94 2.08 -4.79
N ALA A 78 5.69 2.02 -4.33
CA ALA A 78 5.02 3.15 -3.69
C ALA A 78 5.75 3.59 -2.41
N LYS A 79 6.22 2.66 -1.58
CA LYS A 79 7.02 3.00 -0.39
C LYS A 79 8.32 3.70 -0.74
N GLU A 80 9.01 3.24 -1.78
CA GLU A 80 10.26 3.86 -2.23
C GLU A 80 10.04 5.29 -2.74
N VAL A 81 9.02 5.48 -3.59
CA VAL A 81 8.69 6.80 -4.15
C VAL A 81 8.21 7.77 -3.08
N LEU A 82 7.49 7.28 -2.07
CA LEU A 82 6.96 8.11 -0.97
C LEU A 82 7.96 8.29 0.18
N ALA A 83 9.09 7.59 0.21
CA ALA A 83 10.07 7.66 1.29
C ALA A 83 10.52 9.11 1.64
N PRO A 84 10.75 10.03 0.68
CA PRO A 84 11.11 11.41 0.98
C PRO A 84 10.04 12.22 1.72
N TYR A 85 8.77 11.81 1.59
CA TYR A 85 7.61 12.47 2.21
C TYR A 85 7.10 11.73 3.45
N SER A 86 7.73 10.60 3.78
CA SER A 86 7.45 9.86 5.00
C SER A 86 7.91 10.72 6.18
N MET A 87 6.94 11.36 6.85
CA MET A 87 7.16 12.13 8.07
C MET A 87 7.51 11.18 9.22
N SER A 88 8.71 10.58 9.16
CA SER A 88 9.44 10.24 10.36
C SER A 88 9.57 11.54 11.17
N ARG A 89 9.50 11.45 12.50
CA ARG A 89 9.81 12.59 13.39
C ARG A 89 11.27 13.01 13.16
N SER A 90 11.55 13.71 12.08
CA SER A 90 12.71 14.57 12.03
C SER A 90 12.51 15.52 13.21
N LYS A 91 13.49 15.53 14.10
CA LYS A 91 13.61 16.60 15.10
C LYS A 91 13.47 17.92 14.34
N GLY A 92 12.31 18.57 14.51
CA GLY A 92 12.00 19.93 14.10
C GLY A 92 12.51 20.38 12.72
N SER A 93 11.61 20.50 11.74
CA SER A 93 11.71 21.66 10.86
C SER A 93 11.34 22.88 11.71
N ALA A 94 12.32 23.46 12.41
CA ALA A 94 12.16 24.80 12.91
C ALA A 94 12.05 25.72 11.68
N THR A 95 11.00 26.54 11.65
CA THR A 95 10.93 27.70 10.75
C THR A 95 12.26 28.45 10.85
N PRO A 96 12.96 28.75 9.73
CA PRO A 96 14.12 29.62 9.83
C PRO A 96 13.63 30.94 10.39
N ALA A 97 14.08 31.27 11.61
CA ALA A 97 13.86 32.58 12.18
C ALA A 97 14.47 33.60 11.21
N ALA A 98 13.71 34.62 10.85
CA ALA A 98 14.21 35.72 10.04
C ALA A 98 15.50 36.23 10.70
N GLN A 99 16.63 36.19 9.98
CA GLN A 99 17.82 36.89 10.42
C GLN A 99 17.48 38.38 10.37
N GLU A 100 17.33 39.00 11.54
CA GLU A 100 17.33 40.45 11.66
C GLU A 100 18.69 40.93 11.15
N PHE A 101 18.67 41.70 10.06
CA PHE A 101 19.87 42.37 9.56
C PHE A 101 20.14 43.54 10.49
N ASP A 102 21.13 43.38 11.38
CA ASP A 102 21.68 44.50 12.14
C ASP A 102 22.32 45.48 11.16
N ASN A 103 21.61 46.58 10.93
CA ASN A 103 22.12 47.74 10.22
C ASN A 103 22.69 48.68 11.27
N GLU A 104 23.98 48.55 11.57
CA GLU A 104 24.69 49.52 12.40
C GLU A 104 25.81 50.20 11.59
N THR A 105 25.95 51.48 11.90
CA THR A 105 26.42 52.59 11.05
C THR A 105 27.91 52.85 11.21
#